data_AF-A0A8B8GH78-F1
#
_entry.id   AF-A0A8B8GH78-F1
#
_cell.length_a   1.000
_cell.length_b   1.000
_cell.length_c   1.000
_cell.angle_alpha   90.00
_cell.angle_beta   90.00
_cell.angle_gamma   90.00
#
_symmetry.space_group_name_H-M   'P 1'
#
loop_
_entity.id
_entity.type
_entity.pdbx_description
1 polymer ?
#
loop_
_entity_poly.entity_id
_entity_poly.type
_entity_poly.pdbx_seq_one_letter_code
_entity_poly.pdbx_strand_id
1 'polypeptide(L)'
;MLDTRPNHTIYINNLNEKIKKDDLKKSLYAIFSQFGQILDIVAMKGIKMNGQAFVIFKDISSSTNALRAMQGFPFYDKPMRIQFAKTESDIIAKMKGTFVERQKKPKKPKDDEEAKKRRKAAKEQARALAQQNNPGGVSGGNVPEQPPNQILFLTNLPDETTEMMLSMLFNQFPGFKEVRLVPNRHDIAFVEFENEHQSNTAKLSLNGFKITPTHAMKITFAKK
;
A
#
# COMPACT_ATOMS: atom_id res chain seq x y z
N MET A 1 -2.53 14.36 19.11
CA MET A 1 -2.86 12.99 19.59
C MET A 1 -4.26 12.66 19.11
N LEU A 2 -4.45 11.59 18.33
CA LEU A 2 -5.78 11.14 17.96
C LEU A 2 -6.40 10.45 19.17
N ASP A 3 -7.26 11.17 19.90
CA ASP A 3 -8.01 10.65 21.03
C ASP A 3 -9.12 9.72 20.50
N THR A 4 -8.78 8.46 20.30
CA THR A 4 -9.74 7.44 19.88
C THR A 4 -10.50 6.94 21.10
N ARG A 5 -11.83 7.08 21.06
CA ARG A 5 -12.76 6.58 22.09
C ARG A 5 -12.46 5.11 22.45
N PRO A 6 -12.55 4.72 23.74
CA PRO A 6 -12.42 3.32 24.15
C PRO A 6 -13.34 2.39 23.34
N ASN A 7 -12.78 1.25 22.92
CA ASN A 7 -13.46 0.27 22.09
C ASN A 7 -13.11 -1.14 22.59
N HIS A 8 -14.05 -2.08 22.49
CA HIS A 8 -13.84 -3.51 22.75
C HIS A 8 -12.72 -4.10 21.90
N THR A 9 -12.48 -3.52 20.72
CA THR A 9 -11.47 -3.98 19.78
C THR A 9 -10.23 -3.10 19.84
N ILE A 10 -9.07 -3.73 20.04
CA ILE A 10 -7.77 -3.09 19.82
C ILE A 10 -7.27 -3.43 18.41
N TYR A 11 -6.72 -2.41 17.76
CA TYR A 11 -5.98 -2.51 16.52
C TYR A 11 -4.49 -2.53 16.82
N ILE A 12 -3.79 -3.51 16.27
CA ILE A 12 -2.36 -3.72 16.46
C ILE A 12 -1.68 -3.63 15.09
N ASN A 13 -0.68 -2.77 14.97
CA ASN A 13 0.19 -2.69 13.80
C ASN A 13 1.67 -2.82 14.17
N ASN A 14 2.51 -2.77 13.14
CA ASN A 14 3.95 -3.05 13.23
C ASN A 14 4.28 -4.49 13.65
N LEU A 15 3.40 -5.46 13.36
CA LEU A 15 3.67 -6.88 13.61
C LEU A 15 4.68 -7.43 12.59
N ASN A 16 5.29 -8.57 12.92
CA ASN A 16 6.20 -9.28 12.02
C ASN A 16 5.42 -10.03 10.92
N GLU A 17 5.64 -9.65 9.67
CA GLU A 17 4.92 -10.14 8.50
C GLU A 17 5.32 -11.56 8.07
N LYS A 18 6.50 -12.02 8.48
CA LYS A 18 7.04 -13.33 8.14
C LYS A 18 6.27 -14.45 8.84
N ILE A 19 5.70 -14.18 10.01
CA ILE A 19 4.98 -15.15 10.85
C ILE A 19 3.70 -15.61 10.18
N LYS A 20 3.44 -16.92 10.11
CA LYS A 20 2.22 -17.48 9.50
C LYS A 20 0.97 -16.98 10.22
N LYS A 21 -0.15 -16.86 9.49
CA LYS A 21 -1.39 -16.25 10.02
C LYS A 21 -1.90 -16.96 11.27
N ASP A 22 -1.89 -18.28 11.28
CA ASP A 22 -2.43 -19.06 12.39
C ASP A 22 -1.53 -19.00 13.62
N ASP A 23 -0.21 -19.04 13.42
CA ASP A 23 0.77 -18.88 14.50
C ASP A 23 0.72 -17.47 15.11
N LEU A 24 0.54 -16.45 14.25
CA LEU A 24 0.32 -15.07 14.69
C LEU A 24 -0.92 -14.96 15.58
N LYS A 25 -2.05 -15.55 15.15
CA LYS A 25 -3.29 -15.57 15.95
C LYS A 25 -3.11 -16.29 17.28
N LYS A 26 -2.49 -17.48 17.29
CA LYS A 26 -2.23 -18.24 18.51
C LYS A 26 -1.37 -17.46 19.50
N SER A 27 -0.33 -16.80 19.00
CA SER A 27 0.59 -16.01 19.81
C SER A 27 -0.08 -14.76 20.38
N LEU A 28 -0.87 -14.06 19.57
CA LEU A 28 -1.68 -12.93 20.04
C LEU A 28 -2.70 -13.39 21.08
N TYR A 29 -3.36 -14.53 20.87
CA TYR A 29 -4.29 -15.08 21.85
C TYR A 29 -3.58 -15.36 23.19
N ALA A 30 -2.45 -16.07 23.16
CA ALA A 30 -1.70 -16.44 24.36
C ALA A 30 -1.26 -15.23 25.20
N ILE A 31 -0.87 -14.14 24.55
CA ILE A 31 -0.44 -12.92 25.25
C ILE A 31 -1.64 -12.12 25.73
N PHE A 32 -2.67 -11.93 24.90
CA PHE A 32 -3.77 -11.02 25.24
C PHE A 32 -4.85 -11.65 26.11
N SER A 33 -4.93 -12.99 26.21
CA SER A 33 -5.92 -13.67 27.05
C SER A 33 -5.78 -13.34 28.54
N GLN A 34 -4.61 -12.88 28.97
CA GLN A 34 -4.39 -12.46 30.37
C GLN A 34 -5.19 -11.21 30.77
N PHE A 35 -5.58 -10.37 29.81
CA PHE A 35 -6.29 -9.13 30.10
C PHE A 35 -7.82 -9.31 30.15
N GLY A 36 -8.34 -10.40 29.60
CA GLY A 36 -9.76 -10.70 29.58
C GLY A 36 -10.16 -11.66 28.46
N GLN A 37 -11.45 -11.98 28.40
CA GLN A 37 -12.00 -12.91 27.41
C GLN A 37 -11.92 -12.32 26.00
N ILE A 38 -11.19 -13.02 25.12
CA ILE A 38 -11.10 -12.69 23.69
C ILE A 38 -12.24 -13.41 22.95
N LEU A 39 -13.02 -12.64 22.18
CA LEU A 39 -14.10 -13.16 21.34
C LEU A 39 -13.58 -13.63 19.97
N ASP A 40 -12.72 -12.84 19.34
CA ASP A 40 -12.09 -13.21 18.07
C ASP A 40 -10.79 -12.41 17.83
N ILE A 41 -9.92 -12.96 16.98
CA ILE A 41 -8.71 -12.31 16.49
C ILE A 41 -8.74 -12.31 14.96
N VAL A 42 -8.79 -11.12 14.37
CA VAL A 42 -8.81 -10.93 12.92
C VAL A 42 -7.42 -10.51 12.45
N ALA A 43 -6.79 -11.36 11.65
CA ALA A 43 -5.52 -11.09 10.98
C ALA A 43 -5.60 -11.53 9.51
N MET A 44 -5.04 -10.75 8.60
CA MET A 44 -5.07 -11.00 7.16
C MET A 44 -3.68 -10.78 6.54
N LYS A 45 -3.24 -11.68 5.64
CA LYS A 45 -1.96 -11.57 4.92
C LYS A 45 -2.12 -10.97 3.53
N GLY A 46 -2.86 -9.88 3.41
CA GLY A 46 -3.01 -9.13 2.16
C GLY A 46 -2.09 -7.92 2.12
N ILE A 47 -1.80 -7.39 0.94
CA ILE A 47 -0.94 -6.19 0.73
C ILE A 47 -1.30 -5.03 1.69
N LYS A 48 -2.60 -4.82 1.92
CA LYS A 48 -3.09 -3.72 2.78
C LYS A 48 -3.10 -4.05 4.28
N MET A 49 -3.24 -5.33 4.64
CA MET A 49 -3.49 -5.77 6.03
C MET A 49 -2.31 -6.54 6.63
N ASN A 50 -1.21 -6.70 5.89
CA ASN A 50 -0.04 -7.38 6.41
C ASN A 50 0.54 -6.60 7.59
N GLY A 51 1.06 -7.32 8.59
CA GLY A 51 1.60 -6.71 9.81
C GLY A 51 0.55 -6.05 10.70
N GLN A 52 -0.73 -6.34 10.49
CA GLN A 52 -1.86 -5.78 11.24
C GLN A 52 -2.78 -6.88 11.79
N ALA A 53 -3.34 -6.64 12.96
CA ALA A 53 -4.34 -7.51 13.57
C ALA A 53 -5.36 -6.69 14.38
N PHE A 54 -6.54 -7.28 14.57
CA PHE A 54 -7.56 -6.81 15.48
C PHE A 54 -7.80 -7.88 16.54
N VAL A 55 -7.72 -7.50 17.82
CA VAL A 55 -8.06 -8.37 18.94
C VAL A 55 -9.32 -7.83 19.58
N ILE A 56 -10.36 -8.67 19.62
CA ILE A 56 -11.70 -8.27 20.05
C ILE A 56 -11.96 -8.87 21.42
N PHE A 57 -12.04 -8.01 22.44
CA PHE A 57 -12.38 -8.41 23.80
C PHE A 57 -13.88 -8.39 24.03
N LYS A 58 -14.34 -9.16 25.02
CA LYS A 58 -15.70 -9.10 25.53
C LYS A 58 -16.00 -7.80 26.27
N ASP A 59 -15.01 -7.26 27.00
CA ASP A 59 -15.17 -6.07 27.84
C ASP A 59 -14.21 -4.94 27.42
N ILE A 60 -14.67 -3.67 27.51
CA ILE A 60 -13.87 -2.47 27.20
C ILE A 60 -12.74 -2.24 28.20
N SER A 61 -12.94 -2.63 29.47
CA SER A 61 -11.90 -2.55 30.50
C SER A 61 -10.69 -3.40 30.11
N SER A 62 -10.94 -4.63 29.65
CA SER A 62 -9.93 -5.58 29.18
C SER A 62 -9.11 -5.00 28.02
N SER A 63 -9.77 -4.41 27.02
CA SER A 63 -9.09 -3.78 25.87
C SER A 63 -8.27 -2.55 26.27
N THR A 64 -8.77 -1.76 27.23
CA THR A 64 -8.05 -0.58 27.76
C THR A 64 -6.80 -0.97 28.53
N ASN A 65 -6.90 -2.00 29.37
CA ASN A 65 -5.76 -2.54 30.13
C ASN A 65 -4.72 -3.14 29.19
N ALA A 66 -5.16 -3.95 28.23
CA ALA A 66 -4.30 -4.53 27.21
C ALA A 66 -3.53 -3.46 26.42
N LEU A 67 -4.21 -2.39 25.99
CA LEU A 67 -3.58 -1.29 25.25
C LEU A 67 -2.49 -0.60 26.07
N ARG A 68 -2.75 -0.30 27.34
CA ARG A 68 -1.77 0.38 28.21
C ARG A 68 -0.59 -0.51 28.54
N ALA A 69 -0.83 -1.78 28.85
CA ALA A 69 0.21 -2.72 29.29
C ALA A 69 1.12 -3.20 28.15
N MET A 70 0.56 -3.36 26.95
CA MET A 70 1.27 -3.99 25.81
C MET A 70 1.77 -2.99 24.78
N GLN A 71 1.66 -1.69 25.04
CA GLN A 71 2.13 -0.67 24.10
C GLN A 71 3.65 -0.75 23.94
N GLY A 72 4.12 -0.91 22.70
CA GLY A 72 5.55 -1.03 22.40
C GLY A 72 6.17 -2.38 22.77
N PHE A 73 5.39 -3.35 23.25
CA PHE A 73 5.90 -4.66 23.67
C PHE A 73 6.63 -5.35 22.50
N PRO A 74 7.86 -5.85 22.70
CA PRO A 74 8.58 -6.60 21.68
C PRO A 74 7.87 -7.93 21.35
N PHE A 75 7.44 -8.09 20.10
CA PHE A 75 6.73 -9.29 19.65
C PHE A 75 7.25 -9.72 18.28
N TYR A 76 7.91 -10.88 18.25
CA TYR A 76 8.68 -11.36 17.09
C TYR A 76 9.65 -10.28 16.56
N ASP A 77 10.48 -9.77 17.47
CA ASP A 77 11.54 -8.79 17.21
C ASP A 77 11.06 -7.42 16.69
N LYS A 78 9.76 -7.13 16.80
CA LYS A 78 9.19 -5.83 16.46
C LYS A 78 8.36 -5.29 17.62
N PRO A 79 8.53 -4.01 18.01
CA PRO A 79 7.68 -3.40 19.03
C PRO A 79 6.27 -3.20 18.45
N MET A 80 5.28 -3.87 19.03
CA MET A 80 3.91 -3.74 18.57
C MET A 80 3.35 -2.36 18.92
N ARG A 81 2.51 -1.82 18.04
CA ARG A 81 1.84 -0.53 18.23
C ARG A 81 0.34 -0.78 18.32
N ILE A 82 -0.28 -0.35 19.41
CA ILE A 82 -1.66 -0.63 19.76
C ILE A 82 -2.46 0.67 19.82
N GLN A 83 -3.66 0.65 19.23
CA GLN A 83 -4.64 1.73 19.25
C GLN A 83 -6.04 1.13 19.42
N PHE A 84 -7.03 1.93 19.81
CA PHE A 84 -8.42 1.48 19.70
C PHE A 84 -8.85 1.39 18.24
N ALA A 85 -9.70 0.41 17.92
CA ALA A 85 -10.28 0.33 16.60
C ALA A 85 -11.21 1.52 16.33
N LYS A 86 -11.15 2.05 15.10
CA LYS A 86 -11.96 3.20 14.67
C LYS A 86 -13.45 2.90 14.59
N THR A 87 -13.80 1.63 14.33
CA THR A 87 -15.19 1.17 14.19
C THR A 87 -15.44 0.01 15.14
N GLU A 88 -16.70 -0.23 15.46
CA GLU A 88 -17.10 -1.42 16.20
C GLU A 88 -16.91 -2.68 15.33
N SER A 89 -16.46 -3.76 15.96
CA SER A 89 -16.30 -5.06 15.30
C SER A 89 -17.65 -5.75 15.13
N ASP A 90 -17.82 -6.45 14.01
CA ASP A 90 -19.10 -7.08 13.65
C ASP A 90 -19.63 -8.03 14.73
N ILE A 91 -18.75 -8.76 15.43
CA ILE A 91 -19.15 -9.65 16.54
C ILE A 91 -19.74 -8.88 17.73
N ILE A 92 -19.20 -7.69 18.03
CA ILE A 92 -19.72 -6.82 19.11
C ILE A 92 -21.05 -6.22 18.69
N ALA A 93 -21.16 -5.74 17.44
CA ALA A 93 -22.41 -5.21 16.92
C ALA A 93 -23.52 -6.28 16.90
N LYS A 94 -23.19 -7.53 16.58
CA LYS A 94 -24.13 -8.67 16.65
C LYS A 94 -24.57 -8.95 18.08
N MET A 95 -23.63 -8.94 19.03
CA MET A 95 -23.93 -9.16 20.45
C MET A 95 -24.81 -8.06 21.03
N LYS A 96 -24.66 -6.81 20.58
CA LYS A 96 -25.47 -5.66 20.99
C LYS A 96 -26.79 -5.52 20.24
N GLY A 97 -27.03 -6.32 19.20
CA GLY A 97 -28.20 -6.18 18.32
C GLY A 97 -28.16 -4.94 17.41
N THR A 98 -27.01 -4.27 17.28
CA THR A 98 -26.81 -3.07 16.44
C THR A 98 -26.17 -3.40 15.09
N PHE A 99 -26.03 -4.69 14.75
CA PHE A 99 -25.38 -5.12 13.52
C PHE A 99 -26.17 -4.70 12.28
N VAL A 100 -25.61 -3.76 11.52
CA VAL A 100 -26.07 -3.44 10.17
C VAL A 100 -25.14 -4.14 9.19
N GLU A 101 -25.71 -5.01 8.34
CA GLU A 101 -24.93 -5.68 7.31
C GLU A 101 -24.38 -4.64 6.32
N ARG A 102 -23.06 -4.42 6.37
CA ARG A 102 -22.38 -3.56 5.41
C ARG A 102 -22.50 -4.24 4.04
N GLN A 103 -23.25 -3.62 3.12
CA GLN A 103 -23.33 -4.06 1.72
C GLN A 103 -21.90 -4.32 1.22
N LYS A 104 -21.57 -5.59 0.97
CA LYS A 104 -20.31 -5.93 0.32
C LYS A 104 -20.35 -5.22 -1.03
N LYS A 105 -19.48 -4.24 -1.24
CA LYS A 105 -19.24 -3.70 -2.59
C LYS A 105 -19.09 -4.92 -3.51
N PRO A 106 -19.87 -5.04 -4.58
CA PRO A 106 -19.91 -6.24 -5.40
C PRO A 106 -18.48 -6.61 -5.77
N LYS A 107 -18.10 -7.86 -5.45
CA LYS A 107 -16.87 -8.43 -6.00
C LYS A 107 -17.03 -8.33 -7.51
N LYS A 108 -16.11 -7.62 -8.18
CA LYS A 108 -16.08 -7.59 -9.65
C LYS A 108 -16.19 -9.04 -10.17
N PRO A 109 -17.00 -9.28 -11.21
CA PRO A 109 -17.33 -10.62 -11.68
C PRO A 109 -16.07 -11.44 -11.98
N LYS A 110 -16.14 -12.76 -11.74
CA LYS A 110 -15.04 -13.72 -11.92
C LYS A 110 -14.48 -13.72 -13.35
N ASP A 111 -15.24 -13.25 -14.33
CA ASP A 111 -14.79 -13.09 -15.72
C ASP A 111 -13.62 -12.11 -15.86
N ASP A 112 -13.51 -11.10 -14.97
CA ASP A 112 -12.35 -10.18 -14.97
C ASP A 112 -11.06 -10.87 -14.52
N GLU A 113 -11.16 -11.90 -13.66
CA GLU A 113 -10.02 -12.70 -13.18
C GLU A 113 -9.59 -13.73 -14.25
N GLU A 114 -10.54 -14.36 -14.95
CA GLU A 114 -10.21 -15.28 -16.05
C GLU A 114 -9.68 -14.52 -17.28
N ALA A 115 -10.24 -13.35 -17.61
CA ALA A 115 -9.72 -12.45 -18.64
C ALA A 115 -8.33 -11.92 -18.27
N LYS A 116 -8.06 -11.64 -16.98
CA LYS A 116 -6.70 -11.30 -16.50
C LYS A 116 -5.73 -12.48 -16.62
N LYS A 117 -6.15 -13.70 -16.27
CA LYS A 117 -5.32 -14.90 -16.40
C LYS A 117 -5.02 -15.21 -17.86
N ARG A 118 -6.01 -15.13 -18.76
CA ARG A 118 -5.83 -15.29 -20.22
C ARG A 118 -4.94 -14.21 -20.81
N ARG A 119 -5.10 -12.94 -20.40
CA ARG A 119 -4.20 -11.84 -20.78
C ARG A 119 -2.78 -12.02 -20.25
N LYS A 120 -2.62 -12.58 -19.06
CA LYS A 120 -1.30 -12.84 -18.47
C LYS A 120 -0.58 -14.00 -19.18
N ALA A 121 -1.30 -15.09 -19.46
CA ALA A 121 -0.79 -16.23 -20.22
C ALA A 121 -0.43 -15.87 -21.67
N ALA A 122 -1.27 -15.08 -22.36
CA ALA A 122 -0.96 -14.59 -23.71
C ALA A 122 0.28 -13.67 -23.74
N LYS A 123 0.48 -12.87 -22.67
CA LYS A 123 1.66 -12.00 -22.55
C LYS A 123 2.93 -12.76 -22.19
N GLU A 124 2.81 -13.92 -21.55
CA GLU A 124 3.91 -14.84 -21.23
C GLU A 124 4.30 -15.68 -22.46
N GLN A 125 3.33 -16.16 -23.24
CA GLN A 125 3.58 -16.84 -24.52
C GLN A 125 4.19 -15.89 -25.56
N ALA A 126 3.70 -14.64 -25.67
CA ALA A 126 4.28 -13.63 -26.55
C ALA A 126 5.71 -13.23 -26.13
N ARG A 127 6.05 -13.31 -24.82
CA ARG A 127 7.42 -13.13 -24.33
C ARG A 127 8.33 -14.31 -24.64
N ALA A 128 7.82 -15.54 -24.58
CA ALA A 128 8.58 -16.74 -24.89
C ALA A 128 8.90 -16.84 -26.41
N LEU A 129 7.94 -16.48 -27.27
CA LEU A 129 8.12 -16.43 -28.73
C LEU A 129 9.08 -15.32 -29.18
N ALA A 130 9.23 -14.25 -28.41
CA ALA A 130 10.16 -13.16 -28.68
C ALA A 130 11.62 -13.45 -28.25
N GLN A 131 11.90 -14.57 -27.57
CA GLN A 131 13.23 -14.94 -27.07
C GLN A 131 14.02 -15.87 -28.00
N GLN A 132 13.49 -16.27 -29.15
CA GLN A 132 14.13 -17.28 -30.01
C GLN A 132 14.81 -16.73 -31.27
N ASN A 133 14.82 -15.41 -31.51
CA ASN A 133 15.56 -14.80 -32.62
C ASN A 133 16.48 -13.65 -32.16
N ASN A 134 17.78 -13.97 -32.18
CA ASN A 134 18.99 -13.14 -32.14
C ASN A 134 19.56 -12.62 -30.80
N PRO A 135 20.91 -12.65 -30.64
CA PRO A 135 21.62 -12.41 -29.38
C PRO A 135 22.18 -10.98 -29.29
N GLY A 136 22.16 -10.41 -28.07
CA GLY A 136 22.92 -9.22 -27.70
C GLY A 136 22.08 -7.99 -27.29
N GLY A 137 22.34 -7.46 -26.09
CA GLY A 137 22.07 -6.05 -25.77
C GLY A 137 20.94 -5.74 -24.77
N VAL A 138 21.31 -5.71 -23.49
CA VAL A 138 20.86 -4.83 -22.38
C VAL A 138 19.37 -4.41 -22.32
N SER A 139 18.74 -4.89 -21.24
CA SER A 139 17.38 -4.67 -20.76
C SER A 139 17.00 -3.21 -20.42
N GLY A 140 15.98 -2.67 -21.11
CA GLY A 140 15.25 -1.44 -20.76
C GLY A 140 13.75 -1.62 -20.95
N GLY A 141 12.99 -1.78 -19.86
CA GLY A 141 11.55 -2.07 -19.89
C GLY A 141 10.70 -0.92 -20.44
N ASN A 142 9.97 -1.19 -21.53
CA ASN A 142 8.94 -0.29 -22.06
C ASN A 142 7.68 -0.30 -21.18
N VAL A 143 7.40 0.82 -20.52
CA VAL A 143 6.13 1.09 -19.83
C VAL A 143 5.12 1.54 -20.91
N PRO A 144 3.91 0.94 -20.98
CA PRO A 144 2.92 1.28 -22.00
C PRO A 144 2.48 2.74 -21.90
N GLU A 145 2.52 3.45 -23.04
CA GLU A 145 2.09 4.84 -23.15
C GLU A 145 0.62 4.99 -22.73
N GLN A 146 0.38 5.85 -21.73
CA GLN A 146 -0.95 6.19 -21.24
C GLN A 146 -1.47 7.42 -22.01
N PRO A 147 -2.80 7.61 -22.15
CA PRO A 147 -3.36 8.83 -22.72
C PRO A 147 -2.93 10.07 -21.93
N PRO A 148 -2.92 11.27 -22.54
CA PRO A 148 -2.56 12.52 -21.87
C PRO A 148 -3.30 12.72 -20.55
N ASN A 149 -2.56 13.23 -19.55
CA ASN A 149 -3.03 13.48 -18.21
C ASN A 149 -2.20 14.61 -17.60
N GLN A 150 -2.81 15.50 -16.81
CA GLN A 150 -2.12 16.57 -16.09
C GLN A 150 -1.10 16.05 -15.06
N ILE A 151 -1.19 14.77 -14.68
CA ILE A 151 -0.27 14.14 -13.75
C ILE A 151 0.73 13.26 -14.51
N LEU A 152 2.01 13.46 -14.25
CA LEU A 152 3.11 12.63 -14.72
C LEU A 152 3.50 11.60 -13.66
N PHE A 153 3.86 10.41 -14.14
CA PHE A 153 4.39 9.31 -13.36
C PHE A 153 5.87 9.10 -13.73
N LEU A 154 6.73 9.30 -12.74
CA LEU A 154 8.18 9.16 -12.84
C LEU A 154 8.58 7.79 -12.30
N THR A 155 9.52 7.17 -12.99
CA THR A 155 10.13 5.88 -12.61
C THR A 155 11.63 5.92 -12.82
N ASN A 156 12.34 4.97 -12.22
CA ASN A 156 13.79 4.86 -12.29
C ASN A 156 14.50 6.05 -11.63
N LEU A 157 13.96 6.52 -10.50
CA LEU A 157 14.59 7.53 -9.67
C LEU A 157 15.63 6.88 -8.73
N PRO A 158 16.80 7.51 -8.53
CA PRO A 158 17.74 7.12 -7.46
C PRO A 158 17.10 7.20 -6.06
N ASP A 159 17.55 6.36 -5.13
CA ASP A 159 17.05 6.36 -3.74
C ASP A 159 17.31 7.67 -2.98
N GLU A 160 18.33 8.43 -3.41
CA GLU A 160 18.69 9.74 -2.87
C GLU A 160 17.82 10.89 -3.42
N THR A 161 16.94 10.60 -4.39
CA THR A 161 16.11 11.62 -5.03
C THR A 161 15.10 12.18 -4.02
N THR A 162 15.18 13.47 -3.76
CA THR A 162 14.26 14.18 -2.87
C THR A 162 13.20 14.94 -3.64
N GLU A 163 12.10 15.27 -2.96
CA GLU A 163 11.04 16.11 -3.49
C GLU A 163 11.57 17.48 -3.95
N MET A 164 12.48 18.09 -3.19
CA MET A 164 13.08 19.38 -3.52
C MET A 164 13.85 19.37 -4.83
N MET A 165 14.61 18.30 -5.11
CA MET A 165 15.34 18.14 -6.38
C MET A 165 14.38 18.06 -7.57
N LEU A 166 13.31 17.27 -7.43
CA LEU A 166 12.29 17.14 -8.47
C LEU A 166 11.50 18.44 -8.64
N SER A 167 11.14 19.11 -7.54
CA SER A 167 10.48 20.42 -7.60
C SER A 167 11.32 21.44 -8.34
N MET A 168 12.63 21.54 -8.06
CA MET A 168 13.52 22.42 -8.82
C MET A 168 13.55 22.08 -10.31
N LEU A 169 13.58 20.79 -10.67
CA LEU A 169 13.65 20.34 -12.05
C LEU A 169 12.34 20.58 -12.83
N PHE A 170 11.18 20.46 -12.19
CA PHE A 170 9.87 20.60 -12.85
C PHE A 170 9.30 22.02 -12.77
N ASN A 171 9.72 22.83 -11.80
CA ASN A 171 9.27 24.22 -11.64
C ASN A 171 9.66 25.14 -12.82
N GLN A 172 10.64 24.74 -13.64
CA GLN A 172 10.98 25.47 -14.88
C GLN A 172 9.89 25.38 -15.97
N PHE A 173 8.95 24.44 -15.84
CA PHE A 173 7.85 24.28 -16.78
C PHE A 173 6.59 25.00 -16.27
N PRO A 174 5.91 25.80 -17.12
CA PRO A 174 4.70 26.50 -16.72
C PRO A 174 3.62 25.56 -16.18
N GLY A 175 2.92 26.02 -15.14
CA GLY A 175 1.80 25.29 -14.52
C GLY A 175 2.18 24.10 -13.66
N PHE A 176 3.45 23.97 -13.27
CA PHE A 176 3.85 23.05 -12.20
C PHE A 176 3.08 23.34 -10.90
N LYS A 177 2.56 22.30 -10.25
CA LYS A 177 1.84 22.40 -8.97
C LYS A 177 2.60 21.76 -7.82
N GLU A 178 2.76 20.44 -7.88
CA GLU A 178 3.37 19.68 -6.78
C GLU A 178 4.10 18.43 -7.25
N VAL A 179 5.06 17.99 -6.45
CA VAL A 179 5.68 16.66 -6.52
C VAL A 179 5.21 15.84 -5.33
N ARG A 180 4.83 14.60 -5.59
CA ARG A 180 4.45 13.63 -4.55
C ARG A 180 5.27 12.36 -4.67
N LEU A 181 6.16 12.15 -3.71
CA LEU A 181 6.86 10.88 -3.53
C LEU A 181 5.94 9.81 -2.93
N VAL A 182 6.19 8.54 -3.26
CA VAL A 182 5.41 7.43 -2.70
C VAL A 182 6.07 6.93 -1.41
N PRO A 183 5.35 6.92 -0.26
CA PRO A 183 5.89 6.37 0.96
C PRO A 183 6.32 4.91 0.77
N ASN A 184 7.54 4.59 1.20
CA ASN A 184 8.17 3.26 1.06
C ASN A 184 8.53 2.85 -0.38
N ARG A 185 8.53 3.77 -1.36
CA ARG A 185 9.05 3.55 -2.72
C ARG A 185 9.73 4.81 -3.27
N HIS A 186 11.06 4.83 -3.22
CA HIS A 186 11.86 6.02 -3.58
C HIS A 186 12.18 6.08 -5.08
N ASP A 187 11.93 5.00 -5.81
CA ASP A 187 12.17 4.85 -7.24
C ASP A 187 11.07 5.49 -8.13
N ILE A 188 10.00 6.01 -7.50
CA ILE A 188 8.81 6.54 -8.19
C ILE A 188 8.31 7.85 -7.57
N ALA A 189 7.77 8.71 -8.42
CA ALA A 189 7.14 9.96 -8.02
C ALA A 189 5.97 10.33 -8.94
N PHE A 190 5.10 11.19 -8.45
CA PHE A 190 4.07 11.87 -9.24
C PHE A 190 4.37 13.36 -9.31
N VAL A 191 4.17 13.95 -10.48
CA VAL A 191 4.25 15.40 -10.66
C VAL A 191 2.94 15.89 -11.25
N GLU A 192 2.29 16.85 -10.60
CA GLU A 192 1.05 17.44 -11.07
C GLU A 192 1.30 18.78 -11.77
N PHE A 193 0.63 18.95 -12.91
CA PHE A 193 0.51 20.22 -13.63
C PHE A 193 -0.93 20.73 -13.62
N GLU A 194 -1.11 21.99 -13.98
CA GLU A 194 -2.42 22.61 -14.14
C GLU A 194 -3.23 21.99 -15.29
N ASN A 195 -2.57 21.65 -16.40
CA ASN A 195 -3.23 21.00 -17.54
C ASN A 195 -2.36 19.96 -18.24
N GLU A 196 -2.99 19.15 -19.09
CA GLU A 196 -2.34 18.06 -19.81
C GLU A 196 -1.30 18.56 -20.85
N HIS A 197 -1.52 19.74 -21.44
CA HIS A 197 -0.60 20.30 -22.42
C HIS A 197 0.77 20.63 -21.80
N GLN A 198 0.76 21.31 -20.65
CA GLN A 198 1.97 21.64 -19.88
C GLN A 198 2.70 20.37 -19.39
N SER A 199 1.96 19.40 -18.87
CA SER A 199 2.54 18.11 -18.46
C SER A 199 3.21 17.36 -19.63
N ASN A 200 2.64 17.44 -20.83
CA ASN A 200 3.20 16.82 -22.02
C ASN A 200 4.52 17.49 -22.43
N THR A 201 4.59 18.82 -22.39
CA THR A 201 5.82 19.57 -22.66
C THR A 201 6.94 19.19 -21.68
N ALA A 202 6.62 19.09 -20.39
CA ALA A 202 7.58 18.62 -19.37
C ALA A 202 8.01 17.17 -19.62
N LYS A 203 7.07 16.25 -19.94
CA LYS A 203 7.36 14.86 -20.29
C LYS A 203 8.32 14.77 -21.47
N LEU A 204 8.06 15.47 -22.57
CA LEU A 204 8.91 15.42 -23.77
C LEU A 204 10.33 15.94 -23.50
N SER A 205 10.46 16.97 -22.66
CA SER A 205 11.74 17.62 -22.36
C SER A 205 12.59 16.82 -21.36
N LEU A 206 11.95 16.16 -20.39
CA LEU A 206 12.64 15.53 -19.27
C LEU A 206 12.66 14.00 -19.32
N ASN A 207 11.93 13.36 -20.24
CA ASN A 207 11.96 11.91 -20.36
C ASN A 207 13.35 11.41 -20.80
N GLY A 208 13.96 10.54 -19.99
CA GLY A 208 15.34 10.09 -20.20
C GLY A 208 16.40 11.01 -19.59
N PHE A 209 16.01 12.10 -18.91
CA PHE A 209 16.94 12.99 -18.22
C PHE A 209 17.72 12.23 -17.15
N LYS A 210 19.03 12.43 -17.09
CA LYS A 210 19.91 11.76 -16.13
C LYS A 210 19.96 12.56 -14.83
N ILE A 211 19.26 12.09 -13.80
CA ILE A 211 19.31 12.69 -12.45
C ILE A 211 20.70 12.47 -11.84
N THR A 212 21.26 11.28 -12.04
CA THR A 212 22.66 10.94 -11.75
C THR A 212 23.31 10.41 -13.02
N PRO A 213 24.66 10.41 -13.13
CA PRO A 213 25.36 9.90 -14.32
C PRO A 213 24.94 8.48 -14.74
N THR A 214 24.45 7.69 -13.78
CA THR A 214 24.03 6.30 -13.93
C THR A 214 22.52 6.09 -14.07
N HIS A 215 21.67 7.04 -13.66
CA HIS A 215 20.21 6.88 -13.66
C HIS A 215 19.51 7.91 -14.54
N ALA A 216 18.95 7.44 -15.65
CA ALA A 216 18.04 8.19 -16.50
C ALA A 216 16.59 7.98 -16.03
N MET A 217 15.92 9.04 -15.59
CA MET A 217 14.52 8.95 -15.17
C MET A 217 13.61 8.74 -16.38
N LYS A 218 12.54 7.98 -16.18
CA LYS A 218 11.54 7.71 -17.21
C LYS A 218 10.20 8.32 -16.82
N ILE A 219 9.61 9.09 -17.73
CA ILE A 219 8.38 9.85 -17.50
C ILE A 219 7.27 9.29 -18.39
N THR A 220 6.12 9.01 -17.79
CA THR A 220 4.89 8.61 -18.49
C THR A 220 3.71 9.39 -17.94
N PHE A 221 2.58 9.42 -18.65
CA PHE A 221 1.36 9.96 -18.05
C PHE A 221 0.85 9.02 -16.96
N ALA A 222 0.36 9.59 -15.86
CA ALA A 222 -0.29 8.82 -14.81
C ALA A 222 -1.59 8.20 -15.34
N LYS A 223 -1.93 7.03 -14.80
CA LYS A 223 -3.20 6.39 -15.11
C LYS A 223 -4.34 7.24 -14.54
N LYS A 224 -5.38 7.46 -15.35
CA LYS A 224 -6.67 7.96 -14.86
C LYS A 224 -7.30 6.98 -13.87
#